data_AF-A0AAU5FES7-F1
#
_entry.id   AF-A0AAU5FES7-F1
#
_cell.length_a   1.000
_cell.length_b   1.000
_cell.length_c   1.000
_cell.angle_alpha   90.00
_cell.angle_beta   90.00
_cell.angle_gamma   90.00
#
_symmetry.space_group_name_H-M   'P 1'
#
loop_
_entity.id
_entity.type
_entity.pdbx_description
1 polymer ?
#
loop_
_entity_poly.entity_id
_entity_poly.type
_entity_poly.pdbx_seq_one_letter_code
_entity_poly.pdbx_strand_id
1 'polypeptide(L)'
;MARPRIFLSHSSQCTPESGCDCRAYLFALEAHLVDLGCEPIVDKGILSGGDTWYGKVLTEIKKCHGMIILLSPHALDSYYVMVEAIVADAERAGTGDAFVVLPVTLPGVRRRQLPDSGLGKLNLGRFDMVDWRRQYGPDRPPKKIATSLRPLIERQGAVPYPEVTDFIAGRISDLSDAALEHTAEILGVATFAYARGHSRYAVAQGLLAERPVQNVGDSCAMRKAVKHFLPKVKSREHRQEIVDLVVPFARVPKEAADQLRLVGASGGDRVALLGSTLKETADMYVRRASEAPDSWRVRKPAPRHDAADFVEGVIAEVRACVVDSIGWGFECDDEALRRLLARHEEESGPFTIVLYQPPDADLLDRLLVAFPRLLFVFAHQQAAAARGRAGSVRLAGLTPGQEQDMVITHWEFQELAVARDQRPARQD
;
A
#
# COMPACT_ATOMS: atom_id res chain seq x y z
N MET A 1 3.56 5.16 -9.36
CA MET A 1 2.29 5.34 -8.63
C MET A 1 1.33 4.30 -9.16
N ALA A 2 0.63 3.58 -8.27
CA ALA A 2 -0.38 2.62 -8.70
C ALA A 2 -1.52 3.40 -9.39
N ARG A 3 -1.93 2.95 -10.58
CA ARG A 3 -3.05 3.55 -11.30
C ARG A 3 -4.33 2.82 -10.86
N PRO A 4 -5.45 3.50 -10.58
CA PRO A 4 -6.69 2.81 -10.29
C PRO A 4 -7.07 1.89 -11.44
N ARG A 5 -7.16 0.59 -11.14
CA ARG A 5 -7.65 -0.45 -12.04
C ARG A 5 -9.17 -0.34 -12.20
N ILE A 6 -9.64 -0.14 -13.42
CA ILE A 6 -11.06 0.02 -13.78
C ILE A 6 -11.46 -1.09 -14.73
N PHE A 7 -12.36 -1.97 -14.30
CA PHE A 7 -12.88 -3.03 -15.15
C PHE A 7 -13.92 -2.48 -16.15
N LEU A 8 -13.83 -2.88 -17.42
CA LEU A 8 -14.75 -2.45 -18.47
C LEU A 8 -15.67 -3.60 -18.90
N SER A 9 -16.84 -3.66 -18.27
CA SER A 9 -17.87 -4.62 -18.64
C SER A 9 -18.55 -4.18 -19.95
N HIS A 10 -18.53 -5.07 -20.94
CA HIS A 10 -19.09 -4.80 -22.27
C HIS A 10 -19.53 -6.11 -22.94
N SER A 11 -20.42 -6.00 -23.94
CA SER A 11 -20.78 -7.16 -24.77
C SER A 11 -19.78 -7.33 -25.91
N SER A 12 -19.23 -8.54 -26.04
CA SER A 12 -18.36 -8.93 -27.16
C SER A 12 -19.14 -9.32 -28.43
N GLN A 13 -20.48 -9.35 -28.37
CA GLN A 13 -21.35 -9.76 -29.48
C GLN A 13 -21.49 -8.72 -30.60
N CYS A 14 -20.88 -7.52 -30.45
CA CYS A 14 -20.84 -6.54 -31.53
C CYS A 14 -19.82 -6.97 -32.60
N THR A 15 -20.29 -7.61 -33.66
CA THR A 15 -19.49 -7.99 -34.82
C THR A 15 -19.42 -6.85 -35.84
N PRO A 16 -18.39 -6.78 -36.71
CA PRO A 16 -18.33 -5.79 -37.80
C PRO A 16 -19.59 -5.80 -38.69
N GLU A 17 -20.20 -6.97 -38.86
CA GLU A 17 -21.41 -7.21 -39.66
C GLU A 17 -22.67 -6.59 -39.04
N SER A 18 -22.69 -6.40 -37.71
CA SER A 18 -23.83 -5.81 -37.00
C SER A 18 -23.97 -4.28 -37.21
N GLY A 19 -23.01 -3.64 -37.88
CA GLY A 19 -23.01 -2.18 -38.11
C GLY A 19 -22.96 -1.35 -36.83
N CYS A 20 -22.51 -1.95 -35.73
CA CYS A 20 -22.51 -1.39 -34.40
C CYS A 20 -21.15 -0.77 -34.04
N ASP A 21 -21.17 0.44 -33.50
CA ASP A 21 -19.96 1.18 -33.12
C ASP A 21 -19.46 0.88 -31.70
N CYS A 22 -20.04 -0.10 -30.98
CA CYS A 22 -19.78 -0.29 -29.54
C CYS A 22 -18.30 -0.52 -29.22
N ARG A 23 -17.56 -1.15 -30.13
CA ARG A 23 -16.13 -1.37 -29.99
C ARG A 23 -15.31 -0.07 -30.09
N ALA A 24 -15.76 0.88 -30.91
CA ALA A 24 -15.14 2.20 -30.98
C ALA A 24 -15.33 2.97 -29.65
N TYR A 25 -16.52 2.88 -29.05
CA TYR A 25 -16.77 3.45 -27.71
C TYR A 25 -15.91 2.81 -26.62
N LEU A 26 -15.72 1.48 -26.65
CA LEU A 26 -14.83 0.78 -25.73
C LEU A 26 -13.38 1.28 -25.86
N PHE A 27 -12.83 1.31 -27.08
CA PHE A 27 -11.46 1.76 -27.30
C PHE A 27 -11.25 3.23 -26.92
N ALA A 28 -12.22 4.09 -27.21
CA ALA A 28 -12.16 5.48 -26.78
C ALA A 28 -12.21 5.61 -25.24
N LEU A 29 -12.97 4.74 -24.56
CA LEU A 29 -13.00 4.71 -23.11
C LEU A 29 -11.68 4.21 -22.52
N GLU A 30 -11.09 3.15 -23.08
CA GLU A 30 -9.77 2.66 -22.66
C GLU A 30 -8.71 3.77 -22.76
N ALA A 31 -8.61 4.43 -23.90
CA ALA A 31 -7.68 5.54 -24.11
C ALA A 31 -7.93 6.68 -23.11
N HIS A 32 -9.20 7.06 -22.92
CA HIS A 32 -9.56 8.11 -21.97
C HIS A 32 -9.20 7.79 -20.52
N LEU A 33 -9.35 6.52 -20.11
CA LEU A 33 -8.96 6.09 -18.77
C LEU A 33 -7.45 6.15 -18.57
N VAL A 34 -6.67 5.77 -19.59
CA VAL A 34 -5.21 5.92 -19.55
C VAL A 34 -4.80 7.38 -19.39
N ASP A 35 -5.45 8.31 -20.14
CA ASP A 35 -5.20 9.75 -20.04
C ASP A 35 -5.56 10.32 -18.66
N LEU A 36 -6.58 9.76 -18.02
CA LEU A 36 -6.99 10.09 -16.65
C LEU A 36 -6.07 9.49 -15.56
N GLY A 37 -5.06 8.70 -15.96
CA GLY A 37 -4.16 8.03 -15.03
C GLY A 37 -4.72 6.76 -14.40
N CYS A 38 -5.75 6.16 -14.99
CA CYS A 38 -6.29 4.84 -14.63
C CYS A 38 -5.62 3.72 -15.44
N GLU A 39 -5.82 2.47 -14.99
CA GLU A 39 -5.49 1.25 -15.73
C GLU A 39 -6.78 0.55 -16.16
N PRO A 40 -7.17 0.61 -17.45
CA PRO A 40 -8.35 -0.10 -17.92
C PRO A 40 -8.10 -1.62 -17.99
N ILE A 41 -9.02 -2.40 -17.44
CA ILE A 41 -9.00 -3.87 -17.45
C ILE A 41 -10.14 -4.38 -18.34
N VAL A 42 -9.81 -5.16 -19.36
CA VAL A 42 -10.76 -5.73 -20.34
C VAL A 42 -10.51 -7.23 -20.47
N ASP A 43 -11.57 -8.03 -20.55
CA ASP A 43 -11.53 -9.50 -20.56
C ASP A 43 -10.56 -10.12 -21.58
N LYS A 44 -10.40 -9.48 -22.75
CA LYS A 44 -9.58 -10.01 -23.85
C LYS A 44 -8.10 -10.15 -23.48
N GLY A 45 -7.61 -9.43 -22.47
CA GLY A 45 -6.22 -9.49 -22.01
C GLY A 45 -5.96 -10.49 -20.87
N ILE A 46 -7.00 -11.08 -20.28
CA ILE A 46 -6.90 -11.78 -18.99
C ILE A 46 -6.91 -13.31 -19.15
N LEU A 47 -7.53 -13.79 -20.23
CA LEU A 47 -7.82 -15.21 -20.42
C LEU A 47 -6.86 -15.86 -21.41
N SER A 48 -6.23 -16.95 -20.98
CA SER A 48 -5.50 -17.89 -21.83
C SER A 48 -6.39 -19.07 -22.21
N GLY A 49 -6.11 -19.72 -23.33
CA GLY A 49 -6.84 -20.92 -23.75
C GLY A 49 -6.75 -22.01 -22.67
N GLY A 50 -7.90 -22.47 -22.16
CA GLY A 50 -8.00 -23.49 -21.11
C GLY A 50 -8.39 -22.97 -19.72
N ASP A 51 -8.43 -21.65 -19.51
CA ASP A 51 -8.84 -21.06 -18.24
C ASP A 51 -10.35 -21.19 -17.98
N THR A 52 -10.73 -21.31 -16.71
CA THR A 52 -12.12 -21.10 -16.30
C THR A 52 -12.45 -19.61 -16.41
N TRP A 53 -13.10 -19.23 -17.51
CA TRP A 53 -13.52 -17.85 -17.82
C TRP A 53 -14.07 -17.14 -16.58
N TYR A 54 -15.02 -17.78 -15.90
CA TYR A 54 -15.72 -17.24 -14.74
C TYR A 54 -14.78 -16.96 -13.55
N GLY A 55 -13.88 -17.89 -13.21
CA GLY A 55 -13.00 -17.75 -12.05
C GLY A 55 -11.99 -16.62 -12.21
N LYS A 56 -11.40 -16.47 -13.40
CA LYS A 56 -10.41 -15.42 -13.67
C LYS A 56 -11.03 -14.04 -13.76
N VAL A 57 -12.14 -13.88 -14.47
CA VAL A 57 -12.83 -12.57 -14.58
C VAL A 57 -13.26 -12.07 -13.21
N LEU A 58 -13.85 -12.94 -12.37
CA LEU A 58 -14.18 -12.60 -10.98
C LEU A 58 -12.97 -12.15 -10.17
N THR A 59 -11.86 -12.88 -10.30
CA THR A 59 -10.63 -12.55 -9.60
C THR A 59 -10.09 -11.19 -10.02
N GLU A 60 -10.17 -10.85 -11.31
CA GLU A 60 -9.74 -9.54 -11.80
C GLU A 60 -10.69 -8.41 -11.39
N ILE A 61 -12.01 -8.62 -11.39
CA ILE A 61 -12.96 -7.63 -10.87
C ILE A 61 -12.65 -7.31 -9.41
N LYS A 62 -12.35 -8.34 -8.59
CA LYS A 62 -11.99 -8.17 -7.17
C LYS A 62 -10.70 -7.39 -6.94
N LYS A 63 -9.78 -7.41 -7.91
CA LYS A 63 -8.55 -6.61 -7.86
C LYS A 63 -8.72 -5.20 -8.45
N CYS A 64 -9.90 -4.89 -8.98
CA CYS A 64 -10.22 -3.57 -9.50
C CYS A 64 -10.77 -2.67 -8.39
N HIS A 65 -10.70 -1.36 -8.61
CA HIS A 65 -11.24 -0.36 -7.68
C HIS A 65 -12.59 0.21 -8.15
N GLY A 66 -13.03 -0.22 -9.34
CA GLY A 66 -14.32 0.13 -9.89
C GLY A 66 -14.57 -0.58 -11.21
N MET A 67 -15.80 -0.47 -11.68
CA MET A 67 -16.27 -1.00 -12.94
C MET A 67 -17.08 0.06 -13.69
N ILE A 68 -16.80 0.19 -14.99
CA ILE A 68 -17.68 0.87 -15.94
C ILE A 68 -18.45 -0.18 -16.73
N ILE A 69 -19.77 -0.04 -16.77
CA ILE A 69 -20.65 -0.95 -17.51
C ILE A 69 -21.14 -0.23 -18.77
N LEU A 70 -20.65 -0.66 -19.94
CA LEU A 70 -21.04 -0.11 -21.23
C LEU A 70 -22.35 -0.73 -21.71
N LEU A 71 -23.45 -0.01 -21.49
CA LEU A 71 -24.80 -0.44 -21.82
C LEU A 71 -25.10 -0.13 -23.29
N SER A 72 -24.71 -1.06 -24.16
CA SER A 72 -25.11 -1.15 -25.58
C SER A 72 -26.37 -2.00 -25.76
N PRO A 73 -27.04 -1.95 -26.94
CA PRO A 73 -28.14 -2.87 -27.22
C PRO A 73 -27.78 -4.35 -26.99
N HIS A 74 -26.55 -4.75 -27.36
CA HIS A 74 -26.04 -6.11 -27.17
C HIS A 74 -25.68 -6.45 -25.71
N ALA A 75 -25.54 -5.44 -24.85
CA ALA A 75 -25.22 -5.65 -23.43
C ALA A 75 -26.46 -5.86 -22.58
N LEU A 76 -27.63 -5.37 -23.02
CA LEU A 76 -28.88 -5.46 -22.28
C LEU A 76 -29.29 -6.91 -21.96
N ASP A 77 -29.01 -7.84 -22.86
CA ASP A 77 -29.34 -9.26 -22.70
C ASP A 77 -28.09 -10.17 -22.65
N SER A 78 -26.92 -9.57 -22.43
CA SER A 78 -25.67 -10.34 -22.31
C SER A 78 -25.58 -11.00 -20.93
N TYR A 79 -25.52 -12.34 -20.92
CA TYR A 79 -25.31 -13.12 -19.70
C TYR A 79 -24.02 -12.71 -18.97
N TYR A 80 -22.94 -12.45 -19.71
CA TYR A 80 -21.65 -12.08 -19.13
C TYR A 80 -21.68 -10.71 -18.46
N VAL A 81 -22.27 -9.70 -19.13
CA VAL A 81 -22.45 -8.36 -18.55
C VAL A 81 -23.32 -8.41 -17.30
N MET A 82 -24.38 -9.24 -17.31
CA MET A 82 -25.22 -9.45 -16.13
C MET A 82 -24.42 -10.02 -14.96
N VAL A 83 -23.63 -11.06 -15.17
CA VAL A 83 -22.78 -11.68 -14.15
C VAL A 83 -21.77 -10.68 -13.59
N GLU A 84 -21.03 -9.99 -14.46
CA GLU A 84 -20.04 -8.99 -14.06
C GLU A 84 -20.68 -7.87 -13.24
N ALA A 85 -21.86 -7.39 -13.65
CA ALA A 85 -22.58 -6.35 -12.94
C ALA A 85 -23.14 -6.82 -11.57
N ILE A 86 -23.54 -8.09 -11.43
CA ILE A 86 -23.89 -8.69 -10.12
C ILE A 86 -22.68 -8.61 -9.18
N VAL A 87 -21.50 -8.97 -9.67
CA VAL A 87 -20.27 -9.02 -8.88
C VAL A 87 -19.85 -7.61 -8.50
N ALA A 88 -19.88 -6.67 -9.44
CA ALA A 88 -19.57 -5.28 -9.16
C ALA A 88 -20.51 -4.66 -8.12
N ASP A 89 -21.80 -4.99 -8.15
CA ASP A 89 -22.76 -4.54 -7.14
C ASP A 89 -22.48 -5.16 -5.76
N ALA A 90 -22.12 -6.45 -5.72
CA ALA A 90 -21.71 -7.13 -4.49
C ALA A 90 -20.41 -6.53 -3.90
N GLU A 91 -19.41 -6.27 -4.73
CA GLU A 91 -18.15 -5.63 -4.31
C GLU A 91 -18.38 -4.20 -3.81
N ARG A 92 -19.25 -3.43 -4.49
CA ARG A 92 -19.67 -2.11 -4.01
C ARG A 92 -20.32 -2.19 -2.63
N ALA A 93 -21.27 -3.12 -2.44
CA ALA A 93 -21.92 -3.32 -1.16
C ALA A 93 -20.94 -3.75 -0.05
N GLY A 94 -20.02 -4.68 -0.38
CA GLY A 94 -19.01 -5.19 0.56
C GLY A 94 -17.96 -4.16 0.95
N THR A 95 -17.64 -3.22 0.05
CA THR A 95 -16.63 -2.18 0.29
C THR A 95 -17.20 -0.86 0.83
N GLY A 96 -18.50 -0.81 1.15
CA GLY A 96 -19.16 0.40 1.64
C GLY A 96 -19.04 1.56 0.65
N ASP A 97 -19.31 1.27 -0.62
CA ASP A 97 -19.24 2.20 -1.76
C ASP A 97 -17.83 2.66 -2.17
N ALA A 98 -16.77 2.04 -1.64
CA ALA A 98 -15.41 2.36 -2.08
C ALA A 98 -15.16 1.91 -3.53
N PHE A 99 -15.71 0.76 -3.92
CA PHE A 99 -15.73 0.25 -5.30
C PHE A 99 -16.76 1.01 -6.15
N VAL A 100 -16.29 1.69 -7.18
CA VAL A 100 -17.15 2.54 -8.03
C VAL A 100 -17.88 1.69 -9.07
N VAL A 101 -19.21 1.78 -9.16
CA VAL A 101 -19.99 1.21 -10.27
C VAL A 101 -20.57 2.35 -11.09
N LEU A 102 -20.17 2.44 -12.36
CA LEU A 102 -20.59 3.52 -13.26
C LEU A 102 -21.25 2.97 -14.53
N PRO A 103 -22.59 2.89 -14.59
CA PRO A 103 -23.28 2.53 -15.82
C PRO A 103 -23.22 3.68 -16.85
N VAL A 104 -22.83 3.34 -18.08
CA VAL A 104 -22.71 4.28 -19.21
C VAL A 104 -23.61 3.79 -20.33
N THR A 105 -24.66 4.56 -20.66
CA THR A 105 -25.54 4.24 -21.79
C THR A 105 -24.88 4.64 -23.10
N LEU A 106 -24.80 3.69 -24.03
CA LEU A 106 -24.32 3.90 -25.39
C LEU A 106 -25.49 4.20 -26.34
N PRO A 107 -25.23 4.65 -27.58
CA PRO A 107 -26.29 4.90 -28.55
C PRO A 107 -27.19 3.67 -28.75
N GLY A 108 -28.51 3.92 -28.83
CA GLY A 108 -29.52 2.87 -28.98
C GLY A 108 -30.08 2.34 -27.65
N VAL A 109 -29.50 2.72 -26.51
CA VAL A 109 -30.02 2.36 -25.18
C VAL A 109 -30.59 3.59 -24.47
N ARG A 110 -31.79 3.42 -23.90
CA ARG A 110 -32.46 4.39 -23.03
C ARG A 110 -32.63 3.79 -21.65
N ARG A 111 -32.50 4.61 -20.60
CA ARG A 111 -32.64 4.16 -19.20
C ARG A 111 -33.92 3.38 -18.92
N ARG A 112 -35.03 3.77 -19.55
CA ARG A 112 -36.34 3.09 -19.44
C ARG A 112 -36.37 1.65 -19.94
N GLN A 113 -35.37 1.21 -20.72
CA GLN A 113 -35.27 -0.16 -21.22
C GLN A 113 -34.58 -1.09 -20.22
N LEU A 114 -33.91 -0.56 -19.19
CA LEU A 114 -33.18 -1.38 -18.23
C LEU A 114 -34.08 -2.32 -17.41
N PRO A 115 -35.25 -1.88 -16.88
CA PRO A 115 -36.12 -2.76 -16.09
C PRO A 115 -36.59 -4.00 -16.87
N ASP A 116 -36.79 -3.86 -18.18
CA ASP A 116 -37.31 -4.91 -19.06
C ASP A 116 -36.21 -5.76 -19.72
N SER A 117 -34.93 -5.48 -19.43
CA SER A 117 -33.78 -6.20 -19.99
C SER A 117 -33.31 -7.35 -19.10
N GLY A 118 -32.38 -8.17 -19.60
CA GLY A 118 -31.63 -9.13 -18.78
C GLY A 118 -30.96 -8.52 -17.53
N LEU A 119 -30.71 -7.21 -17.52
CA LEU A 119 -30.13 -6.46 -16.40
C LEU A 119 -31.17 -5.88 -15.42
N GLY A 120 -32.47 -6.06 -15.64
CA GLY A 120 -33.54 -5.40 -14.87
C GLY A 120 -33.47 -5.66 -13.36
N LYS A 121 -33.06 -6.87 -12.97
CA LYS A 121 -32.94 -7.28 -11.56
C LYS A 121 -31.87 -6.51 -10.78
N LEU A 122 -30.87 -5.97 -11.47
CA LEU A 122 -29.80 -5.19 -10.84
C LEU A 122 -30.23 -3.76 -10.50
N ASN A 123 -31.35 -3.28 -11.06
CA ASN A 123 -31.83 -1.91 -10.90
C ASN A 123 -30.71 -0.87 -11.13
N LEU A 124 -29.94 -1.04 -12.22
CA LEU A 124 -28.83 -0.13 -12.55
C LEU A 124 -29.26 1.34 -12.71
N GLY A 125 -30.55 1.58 -12.92
CA GLY A 125 -31.12 2.93 -12.98
C GLY A 125 -31.05 3.70 -11.65
N ARG A 126 -30.77 3.04 -10.52
CA ARG A 126 -30.55 3.70 -9.23
C ARG A 126 -29.22 4.46 -9.14
N PHE A 127 -28.27 4.13 -10.02
CA PHE A 127 -26.97 4.79 -10.06
C PHE A 127 -27.04 6.09 -10.85
N ASP A 128 -26.14 7.02 -10.56
CA ASP A 128 -26.00 8.23 -11.36
C ASP A 128 -25.31 7.93 -12.71
N MET A 129 -26.11 7.52 -13.69
CA MET A 129 -25.61 7.05 -14.99
C MET A 129 -25.04 8.17 -15.86
N VAL A 130 -24.18 7.78 -16.79
CA VAL A 130 -23.65 8.63 -17.87
C VAL A 130 -24.36 8.31 -19.19
N ASP A 131 -24.71 9.35 -19.96
CA ASP A 131 -25.28 9.19 -21.30
C ASP A 131 -24.21 9.52 -22.36
N TRP A 132 -23.71 8.50 -23.08
CA TRP A 132 -22.79 8.67 -24.20
C TRP A 132 -23.55 8.65 -25.53
N ARG A 133 -23.99 9.84 -25.96
CA ARG A 133 -24.90 9.99 -27.10
C ARG A 133 -24.15 9.97 -28.44
N ARG A 134 -24.84 9.46 -29.47
CA ARG A 134 -24.32 9.35 -30.86
C ARG A 134 -23.81 10.68 -31.42
N GLN A 135 -24.44 11.80 -31.04
CA GLN A 135 -24.09 13.14 -31.51
C GLN A 135 -22.67 13.59 -31.12
N TYR A 136 -22.07 12.97 -30.10
CA TYR A 136 -20.70 13.27 -29.68
C TYR A 136 -19.67 12.39 -30.38
N GLY A 137 -20.10 11.27 -30.96
CA GLY A 137 -19.23 10.25 -31.50
C GLY A 137 -18.49 9.42 -30.42
N PRO A 138 -17.85 8.32 -30.84
CA PRO A 138 -17.02 7.51 -29.95
C PRO A 138 -15.78 8.26 -29.47
N ASP A 139 -15.20 9.17 -30.25
CA ASP A 139 -13.92 9.84 -29.91
C ASP A 139 -14.04 10.91 -28.81
N ARG A 140 -15.23 11.15 -28.28
CA ARG A 140 -15.48 12.17 -27.25
C ARG A 140 -16.22 11.58 -26.05
N PRO A 141 -15.51 10.90 -25.14
CA PRO A 141 -16.05 10.46 -23.86
C PRO A 141 -16.73 11.61 -23.09
N PRO A 142 -17.92 11.38 -22.49
CA PRO A 142 -18.58 12.40 -21.69
C PRO A 142 -17.72 12.82 -20.49
N LYS A 143 -17.56 14.13 -20.28
CA LYS A 143 -16.81 14.70 -19.13
C LYS A 143 -17.22 14.14 -17.76
N LYS A 144 -18.49 13.70 -17.65
CA LYS A 144 -19.03 13.10 -16.43
C LYS A 144 -18.27 11.83 -16.01
N ILE A 145 -17.73 11.05 -16.96
CA ILE A 145 -16.89 9.87 -16.62
C ILE A 145 -15.69 10.31 -15.78
N ALA A 146 -14.94 11.32 -16.26
CA ALA A 146 -13.80 11.87 -15.53
C ALA A 146 -14.21 12.46 -14.17
N THR A 147 -15.32 13.18 -14.09
CA THR A 147 -15.81 13.73 -12.81
C THR A 147 -16.19 12.63 -11.83
N SER A 148 -16.87 11.57 -12.27
CA SER A 148 -17.28 10.44 -11.43
C SER A 148 -16.09 9.60 -10.94
N LEU A 149 -15.03 9.49 -11.75
CA LEU A 149 -13.82 8.74 -11.37
C LEU A 149 -12.80 9.58 -10.60
N ARG A 150 -12.92 10.91 -10.60
CA ARG A 150 -11.94 11.79 -9.93
C ARG A 150 -11.70 11.44 -8.46
N PRO A 151 -12.71 11.19 -7.62
CA PRO A 151 -12.47 10.78 -6.23
C PRO A 151 -11.71 9.44 -6.15
N LEU A 152 -11.87 8.56 -7.12
CA LEU A 152 -11.11 7.31 -7.18
C LEU A 152 -9.67 7.55 -7.64
N ILE A 153 -9.47 8.40 -8.65
CA ILE A 153 -8.15 8.79 -9.16
C ILE A 153 -7.35 9.53 -8.09
N GLU A 154 -7.97 10.45 -7.37
CA GLU A 154 -7.35 11.16 -6.25
C GLU A 154 -7.02 10.18 -5.11
N ARG A 155 -7.90 9.22 -4.82
CA ARG A 155 -7.66 8.17 -3.83
C ARG A 155 -6.60 7.14 -4.24
N GLN A 156 -6.37 6.86 -5.52
CA GLN A 156 -5.52 5.73 -5.94
C GLN A 156 -4.27 6.21 -6.68
N GLY A 157 -4.42 7.20 -7.57
CA GLY A 157 -3.32 7.81 -8.32
C GLY A 157 -2.38 8.67 -7.46
N ALA A 158 -2.81 9.08 -6.25
CA ALA A 158 -1.99 9.87 -5.34
C ALA A 158 -1.67 9.18 -4.01
N VAL A 159 -2.12 7.95 -3.76
CA VAL A 159 -1.85 7.28 -2.49
C VAL A 159 -0.45 6.66 -2.50
N PRO A 160 0.51 7.21 -1.73
CA PRO A 160 1.73 6.50 -1.46
C PRO A 160 1.42 5.31 -0.56
N TYR A 161 1.97 4.13 -0.87
CA TYR A 161 1.85 2.93 -0.02
C TYR A 161 0.39 2.41 0.11
N PRO A 162 -0.21 1.88 -0.98
CA PRO A 162 -1.62 1.48 -0.98
C PRO A 162 -1.95 0.44 0.10
N GLU A 163 -1.16 -0.62 0.23
CA GLU A 163 -1.41 -1.68 1.22
C GLU A 163 -1.37 -1.17 2.67
N VAL A 164 -0.40 -0.30 2.99
CA VAL A 164 -0.29 0.32 4.31
C VAL A 164 -1.44 1.28 4.57
N THR A 165 -1.86 2.03 3.54
CA THR A 165 -3.00 2.96 3.63
C THR A 165 -4.29 2.21 3.91
N ASP A 166 -4.55 1.14 3.17
CA ASP A 166 -5.72 0.28 3.32
C ASP A 166 -5.75 -0.36 4.72
N PHE A 167 -4.60 -0.85 5.17
CA PHE A 167 -4.45 -1.43 6.50
C PHE A 167 -4.79 -0.42 7.61
N ILE A 168 -4.21 0.78 7.57
CA ILE A 168 -4.52 1.85 8.54
C ILE A 168 -5.99 2.25 8.47
N ALA A 169 -6.55 2.40 7.27
CA ALA A 169 -7.98 2.71 7.08
C ALA A 169 -8.89 1.63 7.71
N GLY A 170 -8.48 0.37 7.65
CA GLY A 170 -9.12 -0.75 8.36
C GLY A 170 -9.02 -0.62 9.88
N ARG A 171 -7.85 -0.26 10.42
CA ARG A 171 -7.62 -0.11 11.87
C ARG A 171 -8.37 1.06 12.50
N ILE A 172 -8.68 2.09 11.73
CA ILE A 172 -9.50 3.24 12.15
C ILE A 172 -10.99 3.13 11.78
N SER A 173 -11.45 1.95 11.33
CA SER A 173 -12.84 1.73 10.90
C SER A 173 -13.89 2.02 11.99
N ASP A 174 -13.54 1.84 13.26
CA ASP A 174 -14.41 2.09 14.41
C ASP A 174 -14.57 3.57 14.80
N LEU A 175 -13.79 4.49 14.19
CA LEU A 175 -13.91 5.92 14.49
C LEU A 175 -15.24 6.48 13.99
N SER A 176 -15.87 7.35 14.78
CA SER A 176 -17.07 8.09 14.36
C SER A 176 -16.76 9.07 13.22
N ASP A 177 -17.78 9.42 12.44
CA ASP A 177 -17.63 10.37 11.33
C ASP A 177 -17.09 11.72 11.81
N ALA A 178 -17.61 12.24 12.93
CA ALA A 178 -17.11 13.46 13.54
C ALA A 178 -15.62 13.38 13.94
N ALA A 179 -15.16 12.21 14.41
CA ALA A 179 -13.74 12.02 14.74
C ALA A 179 -12.87 11.96 13.46
N LEU A 180 -13.37 11.34 12.39
CA LEU A 180 -12.68 11.29 11.10
C LEU A 180 -12.61 12.67 10.44
N GLU A 181 -13.71 13.42 10.43
CA GLU A 181 -13.78 14.79 9.90
C GLU A 181 -12.82 15.71 10.64
N HIS A 182 -12.83 15.73 11.97
CA HIS A 182 -11.92 16.56 12.74
C HIS A 182 -10.45 16.14 12.57
N THR A 183 -10.17 14.84 12.44
CA THR A 183 -8.81 14.35 12.17
C THR A 183 -8.37 14.79 10.78
N ALA A 184 -9.25 14.76 9.78
CA ALA A 184 -8.97 15.24 8.43
C ALA A 184 -8.68 16.74 8.39
N GLU A 185 -9.45 17.54 9.12
CA GLU A 185 -9.21 18.99 9.31
C GLU A 185 -7.81 19.25 9.89
N ILE A 186 -7.44 18.54 10.96
CA ILE A 186 -6.09 18.66 11.57
C ILE A 186 -5.00 18.34 10.55
N LEU A 187 -5.19 17.30 9.75
CA LEU A 187 -4.21 16.84 8.76
C LEU A 187 -4.18 17.70 7.49
N GLY A 188 -5.19 18.54 7.27
CA GLY A 188 -5.36 19.34 6.07
C GLY A 188 -5.73 18.50 4.84
N VAL A 189 -6.46 17.39 5.03
CA VAL A 189 -6.90 16.51 3.94
C VAL A 189 -8.40 16.69 3.67
N ALA A 190 -8.77 16.67 2.39
CA ALA A 190 -10.17 16.79 2.00
C ALA A 190 -10.93 15.49 2.28
N THR A 191 -12.13 15.63 2.83
CA THR A 191 -13.09 14.54 3.00
C THR A 191 -14.41 14.91 2.35
N PHE A 192 -15.19 13.89 1.99
CA PHE A 192 -16.56 14.09 1.53
C PHE A 192 -17.51 13.72 2.66
N ALA A 193 -18.41 14.64 2.99
CA ALA A 193 -19.46 14.40 3.96
C ALA A 193 -20.24 13.13 3.59
N TYR A 194 -20.57 12.30 4.59
CA TYR A 194 -21.33 11.05 4.44
C TYR A 194 -20.64 9.94 3.63
N ALA A 195 -19.42 10.15 3.12
CA ALA A 195 -18.63 9.11 2.45
C ALA A 195 -17.58 8.52 3.41
N ARG A 196 -18.04 7.80 4.44
CA ARG A 196 -17.18 7.27 5.53
C ARG A 196 -16.01 6.41 5.03
N GLY A 197 -16.20 5.66 3.94
CA GLY A 197 -15.11 4.93 3.28
C GLY A 197 -14.01 5.88 2.80
N HIS A 198 -14.39 6.93 2.06
CA HIS A 198 -13.45 7.95 1.60
C HIS A 198 -12.74 8.67 2.76
N SER A 199 -13.47 9.11 3.79
CA SER A 199 -12.87 9.85 4.91
C SER A 199 -11.81 9.05 5.66
N ARG A 200 -12.02 7.74 5.85
CA ARG A 200 -11.02 6.84 6.46
C ARG A 200 -9.74 6.79 5.63
N TYR A 201 -9.87 6.62 4.33
CA TYR A 201 -8.73 6.56 3.41
C TYR A 201 -7.96 7.89 3.37
N ALA A 202 -8.67 9.02 3.26
CA ALA A 202 -8.05 10.34 3.25
C ALA A 202 -7.28 10.61 4.55
N VAL A 203 -7.85 10.24 5.71
CA VAL A 203 -7.16 10.32 7.00
C VAL A 203 -5.93 9.42 7.05
N ALA A 204 -6.05 8.14 6.64
CA ALA A 204 -4.93 7.21 6.60
C ALA A 204 -3.77 7.74 5.73
N GLN A 205 -4.07 8.23 4.53
CA GLN A 205 -3.09 8.87 3.64
C GLN A 205 -2.46 10.11 4.29
N GLY A 206 -3.27 10.97 4.92
CA GLY A 206 -2.80 12.18 5.60
C GLY A 206 -1.88 11.91 6.80
N LEU A 207 -2.05 10.76 7.46
CA LEU A 207 -1.20 10.26 8.54
C LEU A 207 0.13 9.72 8.03
N LEU A 208 0.13 9.02 6.88
CA LEU A 208 1.32 8.44 6.26
C LEU A 208 2.15 9.45 5.45
N ALA A 209 1.63 10.67 5.25
CA ALA A 209 2.35 11.75 4.59
C ALA A 209 3.62 12.13 5.37
N GLU A 210 4.72 12.29 4.65
CA GLU A 210 5.99 12.73 5.23
C GLU A 210 5.85 14.14 5.82
N ARG A 211 6.27 14.30 7.07
CA ARG A 211 6.15 15.51 7.87
C ARG A 211 7.43 15.68 8.69
N PRO A 212 8.50 16.21 8.09
CA PRO A 212 9.73 16.46 8.81
C PRO A 212 9.49 17.53 9.89
N VAL A 213 10.20 17.39 11.00
CA VAL A 213 10.33 18.43 12.03
C VAL A 213 11.77 18.90 12.07
N GLN A 214 12.07 20.02 12.73
CA GLN A 214 13.45 20.49 12.87
C GLN A 214 14.00 20.14 14.26
N ASN A 215 13.17 20.27 15.29
CA ASN A 215 13.55 20.06 16.68
C ASN A 215 12.57 19.12 17.39
N VAL A 216 13.04 18.60 18.52
CA VAL A 216 12.25 17.77 19.44
C VAL A 216 11.05 18.57 19.95
N GLY A 217 9.86 18.01 19.79
CA GLY A 217 8.62 18.60 20.29
C GLY A 217 7.96 19.59 19.34
N ASP A 218 8.54 19.85 18.16
CA ASP A 218 7.93 20.71 17.15
C ASP A 218 6.51 20.25 16.82
N SER A 219 5.58 21.21 16.80
CA SER A 219 4.18 20.93 16.50
C SER A 219 4.04 20.45 15.06
N CYS A 220 3.41 19.30 14.87
CA CYS A 220 3.03 18.84 13.54
C CYS A 220 1.59 18.29 13.54
N ALA A 221 0.95 18.37 12.38
CA ALA A 221 -0.42 17.91 12.19
C ALA A 221 -0.60 16.43 12.54
N MET A 222 0.34 15.56 12.16
CA MET A 222 0.29 14.14 12.51
C MET A 222 0.24 13.94 14.04
N ARG A 223 1.08 14.64 14.81
CA ARG A 223 1.06 14.50 16.27
C ARG A 223 -0.26 14.93 16.89
N LYS A 224 -0.83 16.05 16.42
CA LYS A 224 -2.15 16.52 16.86
C LYS A 224 -3.25 15.51 16.51
N ALA A 225 -3.23 15.00 15.28
CA ALA A 225 -4.20 14.04 14.78
C ALA A 225 -4.16 12.73 15.58
N VAL A 226 -2.98 12.12 15.73
CA VAL A 226 -2.81 10.86 16.48
C VAL A 226 -3.24 11.03 17.95
N LYS A 227 -2.81 12.11 18.63
CA LYS A 227 -3.26 12.39 20.01
C LYS A 227 -4.78 12.54 20.12
N HIS A 228 -5.44 13.04 19.07
CA HIS A 228 -6.90 13.19 19.02
C HIS A 228 -7.64 11.87 18.80
N PHE A 229 -7.27 11.08 17.80
CA PHE A 229 -8.07 9.90 17.38
C PHE A 229 -7.60 8.60 18.02
N LEU A 230 -6.31 8.43 18.33
CA LEU A 230 -5.78 7.15 18.81
C LEU A 230 -6.49 6.65 20.08
N PRO A 231 -6.81 7.51 21.09
CA PRO A 231 -7.57 7.07 22.26
C PRO A 231 -9.00 6.60 21.93
N LYS A 232 -9.55 6.98 20.77
CA LYS A 232 -10.91 6.60 20.34
C LYS A 232 -10.93 5.24 19.65
N VAL A 233 -9.81 4.77 19.10
CA VAL A 233 -9.67 3.42 18.54
C VAL A 233 -9.84 2.38 19.66
N LYS A 234 -10.76 1.44 19.48
CA LYS A 234 -11.18 0.48 20.53
C LYS A 234 -10.14 -0.60 20.80
N SER A 235 -9.63 -1.25 19.75
CA SER A 235 -8.63 -2.32 19.88
C SER A 235 -7.27 -1.76 20.26
N ARG A 236 -6.63 -2.34 21.29
CA ARG A 236 -5.26 -2.01 21.70
C ARG A 236 -4.24 -2.38 20.62
N GLU A 237 -4.42 -3.55 20.02
CA GLU A 237 -3.59 -4.03 18.91
C GLU A 237 -3.64 -3.02 17.75
N HIS A 238 -4.83 -2.57 17.35
CA HIS A 238 -4.97 -1.56 16.30
C HIS A 238 -4.25 -0.26 16.65
N ARG A 239 -4.32 0.18 17.92
CA ARG A 239 -3.59 1.39 18.35
C ARG A 239 -2.09 1.20 18.19
N GLN A 240 -1.55 0.05 18.60
CA GLN A 240 -0.13 -0.26 18.48
C GLN A 240 0.32 -0.29 17.02
N GLU A 241 -0.39 -1.03 16.17
CA GLU A 241 -0.10 -1.14 14.74
C GLU A 241 -0.13 0.21 14.02
N ILE A 242 -1.09 1.09 14.38
CA ILE A 242 -1.17 2.45 13.85
C ILE A 242 0.09 3.24 14.20
N VAL A 243 0.57 3.15 15.45
CA VAL A 243 1.77 3.87 15.89
C VAL A 243 3.02 3.37 15.16
N ASP A 244 3.15 2.05 15.03
CA ASP A 244 4.29 1.40 14.39
C ASP A 244 4.35 1.61 12.86
N LEU A 245 3.29 2.14 12.26
CA LEU A 245 3.26 2.53 10.84
C LEU A 245 3.34 4.04 10.68
N VAL A 246 2.49 4.81 11.37
CA VAL A 246 2.36 6.25 11.14
C VAL A 246 3.66 7.00 11.45
N VAL A 247 4.37 6.66 12.53
CA VAL A 247 5.59 7.39 12.91
C VAL A 247 6.73 7.21 11.90
N PRO A 248 7.14 5.98 11.52
CA PRO A 248 8.17 5.80 10.51
C PRO A 248 7.83 6.48 9.18
N PHE A 249 6.59 6.34 8.69
CA PHE A 249 6.15 6.92 7.42
C PHE A 249 6.03 8.46 7.46
N ALA A 250 5.78 9.05 8.62
CA ALA A 250 5.77 10.50 8.76
C ALA A 250 7.17 11.10 8.95
N ARG A 251 8.15 10.36 9.51
CA ARG A 251 9.42 10.93 9.99
C ARG A 251 10.66 10.54 9.20
N VAL A 252 10.78 9.29 8.75
CA VAL A 252 11.93 8.83 7.98
C VAL A 252 11.88 9.46 6.59
N PRO A 253 12.91 10.07 6.01
CA PRO A 253 12.83 10.65 4.67
C PRO A 253 12.44 9.62 3.61
N LYS A 254 11.48 9.92 2.73
CA LYS A 254 11.04 9.00 1.67
C LYS A 254 12.20 8.52 0.82
N GLU A 255 13.05 9.43 0.40
CA GLU A 255 14.19 9.14 -0.46
C GLU A 255 15.13 8.10 0.16
N ALA A 256 15.38 8.19 1.47
CA ALA A 256 16.24 7.24 2.17
C ALA A 256 15.59 5.84 2.28
N ALA A 257 14.28 5.78 2.52
CA ALA A 257 13.54 4.51 2.51
C ALA A 257 13.51 3.88 1.10
N ASP A 258 13.33 4.70 0.06
CA ASP A 258 13.37 4.27 -1.35
C ASP A 258 14.75 3.72 -1.72
N GLN A 259 15.83 4.40 -1.31
CA GLN A 259 17.22 3.92 -1.48
C GLN A 259 17.44 2.59 -0.77
N LEU A 260 17.00 2.45 0.49
CA LEU A 260 17.13 1.20 1.25
C LEU A 260 16.39 0.05 0.57
N ARG A 261 15.21 0.31 0.01
CA ARG A 261 14.46 -0.67 -0.79
C ARG A 261 15.17 -1.08 -2.06
N LEU A 262 15.74 -0.14 -2.80
CA LEU A 262 16.50 -0.45 -4.00
C LEU A 262 17.73 -1.33 -3.68
N VAL A 263 18.41 -1.06 -2.56
CA VAL A 263 19.51 -1.89 -2.08
C VAL A 263 19.03 -3.29 -1.73
N GLY A 264 17.93 -3.41 -0.97
CA GLY A 264 17.34 -4.69 -0.56
C GLY A 264 16.90 -5.55 -1.76
N ALA A 265 16.41 -4.92 -2.83
CA ALA A 265 15.98 -5.60 -4.05
C ALA A 265 17.14 -5.91 -5.04
N SER A 266 18.34 -5.38 -4.78
CA SER A 266 19.48 -5.56 -5.70
C SER A 266 20.00 -7.00 -5.69
N GLY A 267 20.53 -7.46 -6.83
CA GLY A 267 21.21 -8.77 -6.93
C GLY A 267 22.70 -8.74 -6.55
N GLY A 268 23.22 -7.57 -6.13
CA GLY A 268 24.63 -7.36 -5.77
C GLY A 268 24.82 -7.15 -4.26
N ASP A 269 25.83 -6.36 -3.88
CA ASP A 269 26.12 -6.04 -2.48
C ASP A 269 24.95 -5.28 -1.83
N ARG A 270 24.32 -5.88 -0.82
CA ARG A 270 23.14 -5.32 -0.11
C ARG A 270 23.55 -4.63 1.18
N VAL A 271 24.28 -3.52 1.06
CA VAL A 271 24.80 -2.78 2.22
C VAL A 271 24.28 -1.35 2.24
N ALA A 272 23.59 -0.98 3.32
CA ALA A 272 23.16 0.37 3.61
C ALA A 272 23.93 0.96 4.80
N LEU A 273 24.43 2.18 4.62
CA LEU A 273 25.13 2.94 5.66
C LEU A 273 24.19 4.04 6.17
N LEU A 274 23.79 3.95 7.45
CA LEU A 274 22.87 4.86 8.11
C LEU A 274 23.60 5.58 9.26
N GLY A 275 23.76 6.89 9.15
CA GLY A 275 24.19 7.72 10.26
C GLY A 275 23.09 7.81 11.31
N SER A 276 23.27 7.17 12.46
CA SER A 276 22.32 7.19 13.56
C SER A 276 23.03 7.26 14.92
N THR A 277 22.39 7.92 15.88
CA THR A 277 22.82 7.99 17.27
C THR A 277 21.97 7.09 18.18
N LEU A 278 20.75 6.74 17.75
CA LEU A 278 19.80 5.91 18.47
C LEU A 278 19.63 4.55 17.78
N LYS A 279 19.35 3.50 18.56
CA LYS A 279 19.27 2.12 18.05
C LYS A 279 17.96 1.85 17.31
N GLU A 280 16.90 2.54 17.70
CA GLU A 280 15.55 2.42 17.16
C GLU A 280 15.45 2.98 15.73
N THR A 281 16.36 3.89 15.34
CA THR A 281 16.34 4.59 14.06
C THR A 281 16.38 3.63 12.87
N ALA A 282 17.20 2.58 12.94
CA ALA A 282 17.30 1.60 11.87
C ALA A 282 15.97 0.86 11.64
N ASP A 283 15.27 0.51 12.71
CA ASP A 283 13.98 -0.19 12.62
C ASP A 283 12.95 0.69 11.90
N MET A 284 12.94 2.00 12.19
CA MET A 284 12.04 2.94 11.53
C MET A 284 12.32 3.05 10.03
N TYR A 285 13.60 3.04 9.64
CA TYR A 285 13.98 3.08 8.23
C TYR A 285 13.55 1.81 7.50
N VAL A 286 13.81 0.64 8.09
CA VAL A 286 13.39 -0.65 7.52
C VAL A 286 11.86 -0.73 7.45
N ARG A 287 11.15 -0.28 8.48
CA ARG A 287 9.69 -0.24 8.54
C ARG A 287 9.07 0.60 7.43
N ARG A 288 9.65 1.77 7.12
CA ARG A 288 9.19 2.59 6.00
C ARG A 288 9.55 1.97 4.65
N ALA A 289 10.75 1.40 4.52
CA ALA A 289 11.24 0.82 3.27
C ALA A 289 10.47 -0.44 2.84
N SER A 290 9.84 -1.15 3.77
CA SER A 290 9.07 -2.36 3.44
C SER A 290 7.79 -2.10 2.66
N GLU A 291 7.20 -0.90 2.77
CA GLU A 291 5.94 -0.49 2.14
C GLU A 291 4.74 -1.44 2.33
N ALA A 292 4.84 -2.38 3.27
CA ALA A 292 3.81 -3.36 3.61
C ALA A 292 3.40 -3.24 5.09
N PRO A 293 2.17 -3.67 5.45
CA PRO A 293 1.71 -3.68 6.84
C PRO A 293 2.62 -4.47 7.79
N ASP A 294 3.23 -5.54 7.28
CA ASP A 294 4.29 -6.30 7.95
C ASP A 294 5.65 -5.81 7.46
N SER A 295 6.56 -5.50 8.38
CA SER A 295 7.90 -5.05 8.01
C SER A 295 8.74 -6.24 7.59
N TRP A 296 9.81 -5.95 6.83
CA TRP A 296 10.86 -6.94 6.65
C TRP A 296 11.37 -7.44 8.01
N ARG A 297 11.85 -8.69 8.02
CA ARG A 297 12.40 -9.29 9.22
C ARG A 297 13.70 -8.58 9.60
N VAL A 298 13.74 -7.98 10.78
CA VAL A 298 14.94 -7.31 11.32
C VAL A 298 15.52 -8.14 12.46
N ARG A 299 16.83 -8.37 12.44
CA ARG A 299 17.60 -8.90 13.57
C ARG A 299 18.79 -8.02 13.90
N LYS A 300 19.14 -8.01 15.19
CA LYS A 300 20.18 -7.18 15.79
C LYS A 300 21.15 -8.09 16.52
N PRO A 301 22.14 -8.67 15.82
CA PRO A 301 23.13 -9.52 16.46
C PRO A 301 23.86 -8.76 17.57
N ALA A 302 24.13 -9.44 18.68
CA ALA A 302 24.87 -8.90 19.81
C ALA A 302 26.22 -9.62 19.94
N PRO A 303 27.18 -9.34 19.04
CA PRO A 303 28.46 -10.03 19.02
C PRO A 303 29.19 -9.83 20.35
N ARG A 304 29.75 -10.92 20.89
CA ARG A 304 30.54 -10.83 22.11
C ARG A 304 31.90 -10.21 21.80
N HIS A 305 32.30 -9.22 22.59
CA HIS A 305 33.57 -8.51 22.41
C HIS A 305 34.80 -9.27 22.93
N ASP A 306 34.61 -10.46 23.52
CA ASP A 306 35.66 -11.28 24.12
C ASP A 306 36.22 -12.36 23.16
N ALA A 307 35.68 -12.48 21.95
CA ALA A 307 36.19 -13.40 20.94
C ALA A 307 37.58 -12.96 20.44
N ALA A 308 38.48 -13.93 20.26
CA ALA A 308 39.83 -13.69 19.75
C ALA A 308 39.84 -13.05 18.34
N ASP A 309 38.77 -13.26 17.55
CA ASP A 309 38.47 -12.57 16.30
C ASP A 309 37.05 -12.01 16.37
N PHE A 310 36.94 -10.68 16.46
CA PHE A 310 35.66 -9.97 16.52
C PHE A 310 34.80 -10.21 15.28
N VAL A 311 35.40 -10.28 14.09
CA VAL A 311 34.67 -10.43 12.82
C VAL A 311 34.03 -11.82 12.74
N GLU A 312 34.76 -12.86 13.11
CA GLU A 312 34.20 -14.21 13.20
C GLU A 312 33.09 -14.31 14.25
N GLY A 313 33.24 -13.62 15.38
CA GLY A 313 32.17 -13.51 16.38
C GLY A 313 30.88 -12.89 15.81
N VAL A 314 31.00 -11.84 14.99
CA VAL A 314 29.85 -11.21 14.31
C VAL A 314 29.21 -12.16 13.31
N ILE A 315 30.00 -12.86 12.49
CA ILE A 315 29.51 -13.82 11.49
C ILE A 315 28.75 -14.97 12.17
N ALA A 316 29.30 -15.52 13.25
CA ALA A 316 28.67 -16.59 14.02
C ALA A 316 27.33 -16.13 14.62
N GLU A 317 27.28 -14.92 15.17
CA GLU A 317 26.06 -14.35 15.78
C GLU A 317 24.98 -14.04 14.72
N VAL A 318 25.39 -13.51 13.55
CA VAL A 318 24.47 -13.31 12.41
C VAL A 318 23.87 -14.65 11.97
N ARG A 319 24.70 -15.69 11.81
CA ARG A 319 24.23 -17.03 11.47
C ARG A 319 23.22 -17.54 12.50
N ALA A 320 23.55 -17.45 13.79
CA ALA A 320 22.65 -17.88 14.86
C ALA A 320 21.31 -17.14 14.82
N CYS A 321 21.33 -15.82 14.62
CA CYS A 321 20.11 -15.00 14.48
C CYS A 321 19.24 -15.43 13.30
N VAL A 322 19.85 -15.72 12.14
CA VAL A 322 19.10 -16.15 10.96
C VAL A 322 18.51 -17.54 11.18
N VAL A 323 19.31 -18.51 11.66
CA VAL A 323 18.85 -19.87 11.93
C VAL A 323 17.75 -19.91 12.99
N ASP A 324 17.84 -19.13 14.06
CA ASP A 324 16.76 -18.98 15.05
C ASP A 324 15.46 -18.46 14.41
N SER A 325 15.57 -17.56 13.43
CA SER A 325 14.41 -16.89 12.86
C SER A 325 13.67 -17.69 11.81
N ILE A 326 14.40 -18.39 10.93
CA ILE A 326 13.84 -19.06 9.75
C ILE A 326 14.27 -20.52 9.62
N GLY A 327 15.16 -21.00 10.49
CA GLY A 327 15.60 -22.40 10.52
C GLY A 327 14.75 -23.28 11.45
N TRP A 328 13.82 -22.70 12.22
CA TRP A 328 12.89 -23.41 13.11
C TRP A 328 13.54 -24.44 14.05
N GLY A 329 14.78 -24.19 14.48
CA GLY A 329 15.53 -25.05 15.40
C GLY A 329 16.18 -26.28 14.78
N PHE A 330 16.17 -26.42 13.44
CA PHE A 330 16.89 -27.48 12.75
C PHE A 330 18.36 -27.11 12.51
N GLU A 331 19.24 -28.10 12.53
CA GLU A 331 20.61 -27.93 12.03
C GLU A 331 20.55 -27.53 10.56
N CYS A 332 21.22 -26.43 10.22
CA CYS A 332 21.13 -25.78 8.92
C CYS A 332 22.53 -25.58 8.36
N ASP A 333 22.89 -26.37 7.35
CA ASP A 333 24.10 -26.13 6.57
C ASP A 333 23.96 -24.87 5.69
N ASP A 334 25.06 -24.45 5.06
CA ASP A 334 25.09 -23.23 4.25
C ASP A 334 24.12 -23.27 3.07
N GLU A 335 23.91 -24.44 2.47
CA GLU A 335 23.06 -24.58 1.30
C GLU A 335 21.58 -24.54 1.68
N ALA A 336 21.21 -25.21 2.77
CA ALA A 336 19.89 -25.11 3.38
C ALA A 336 19.60 -23.66 3.79
N LEU A 337 20.55 -22.96 4.41
CA LEU A 337 20.40 -21.56 4.81
C LEU A 337 20.14 -20.65 3.61
N ARG A 338 20.89 -20.83 2.51
CA ARG A 338 20.66 -20.07 1.26
C ARG A 338 19.26 -20.28 0.70
N ARG A 339 18.74 -21.51 0.73
CA ARG A 339 17.38 -21.83 0.26
C ARG A 339 16.30 -21.25 1.17
N LEU A 340 16.51 -21.28 2.49
CA LEU A 340 15.59 -20.68 3.44
C LEU A 340 15.53 -19.15 3.27
N LEU A 341 16.67 -18.49 3.11
CA LEU A 341 16.74 -17.07 2.79
C LEU A 341 16.08 -16.75 1.45
N ALA A 342 16.24 -17.63 0.45
CA ALA A 342 15.57 -17.49 -0.84
C ALA A 342 14.06 -17.41 -0.73
N ARG A 343 13.50 -18.42 -0.05
CA ARG A 343 12.08 -18.54 0.18
C ARG A 343 11.54 -17.39 1.01
N HIS A 344 12.25 -17.01 2.08
CA HIS A 344 11.86 -15.88 2.92
C HIS A 344 11.80 -14.58 2.11
N GLU A 345 12.78 -14.35 1.23
CA GLU A 345 12.81 -13.16 0.38
C GLU A 345 11.63 -13.08 -0.59
N GLU A 346 11.24 -14.21 -1.18
CA GLU A 346 10.05 -14.31 -2.06
C GLU A 346 8.74 -14.09 -1.29
N GLU A 347 8.64 -14.57 -0.05
CA GLU A 347 7.41 -14.52 0.75
C GLU A 347 7.25 -13.21 1.55
N SER A 348 8.33 -12.58 2.01
CA SER A 348 8.30 -11.52 3.02
C SER A 348 9.31 -10.38 2.78
N GLY A 349 10.08 -10.44 1.69
CA GLY A 349 11.14 -9.47 1.40
C GLY A 349 12.46 -9.78 2.13
N PRO A 350 13.46 -8.88 2.02
CA PRO A 350 14.82 -9.16 2.45
C PRO A 350 14.92 -9.37 3.96
N PHE A 351 15.67 -10.40 4.36
CA PHE A 351 16.07 -10.58 5.75
C PHE A 351 17.14 -9.54 6.11
N THR A 352 16.84 -8.69 7.09
CA THR A 352 17.65 -7.51 7.42
C THR A 352 18.43 -7.70 8.71
N ILE A 353 19.74 -7.45 8.65
CA ILE A 353 20.65 -7.43 9.80
C ILE A 353 21.05 -5.98 10.08
N VAL A 354 20.76 -5.51 11.29
CA VAL A 354 21.17 -4.18 11.75
C VAL A 354 22.38 -4.30 12.66
N LEU A 355 23.48 -3.64 12.28
CA LEU A 355 24.73 -3.60 13.03
C LEU A 355 24.97 -2.19 13.57
N TYR A 356 25.26 -2.08 14.87
CA TYR A 356 25.52 -0.80 15.55
C TYR A 356 27.01 -0.51 15.73
N GLN A 357 27.87 -1.27 15.08
CA GLN A 357 29.31 -1.04 15.03
C GLN A 357 29.67 -0.20 13.80
N PRO A 358 30.79 0.55 13.82
CA PRO A 358 31.26 1.25 12.64
C PRO A 358 31.46 0.28 11.47
N PRO A 359 31.10 0.67 10.24
CA PRO A 359 31.39 -0.16 9.07
C PRO A 359 32.90 -0.28 8.89
N ASP A 360 33.38 -1.51 8.80
CA ASP A 360 34.77 -1.87 8.55
C ASP A 360 34.85 -2.69 7.25
N ALA A 361 35.93 -2.50 6.48
CA ALA A 361 36.05 -3.10 5.16
C ALA A 361 36.19 -4.62 5.24
N ASP A 362 37.02 -5.14 6.15
CA ASP A 362 37.21 -6.58 6.34
C ASP A 362 35.93 -7.27 6.82
N LEU A 363 35.27 -6.64 7.79
CA LEU A 363 33.96 -7.10 8.26
C LEU A 363 32.93 -7.19 7.11
N LEU A 364 32.83 -6.13 6.29
CA LEU A 364 31.91 -6.09 5.15
C LEU A 364 32.22 -7.18 4.13
N ASP A 365 33.49 -7.36 3.78
CA ASP A 365 33.96 -8.41 2.88
C ASP A 365 33.50 -9.79 3.35
N ARG A 366 33.80 -10.12 4.61
CA ARG A 366 33.51 -11.45 5.16
C ARG A 366 32.01 -11.68 5.35
N LEU A 367 31.24 -10.65 5.72
CA LEU A 367 29.78 -10.74 5.80
C LEU A 367 29.13 -10.99 4.44
N LEU A 368 29.58 -10.30 3.39
CA LEU A 368 29.02 -10.45 2.04
C LEU A 368 29.39 -11.80 1.41
N VAL A 369 30.58 -12.32 1.70
CA VAL A 369 30.97 -13.68 1.31
C VAL A 369 30.13 -14.73 2.05
N ALA A 370 29.95 -14.57 3.35
CA ALA A 370 29.19 -15.54 4.17
C ALA A 370 27.67 -15.50 3.88
N PHE A 371 27.12 -14.30 3.62
CA PHE A 371 25.68 -14.08 3.53
C PHE A 371 25.29 -13.14 2.38
N PRO A 372 25.48 -13.54 1.11
CA PRO A 372 25.26 -12.66 -0.06
C PRO A 372 23.81 -12.19 -0.24
N ARG A 373 22.84 -12.81 0.43
CA ARG A 373 21.41 -12.46 0.31
C ARG A 373 20.88 -11.57 1.44
N LEU A 374 21.63 -11.41 2.54
CA LEU A 374 21.18 -10.59 3.65
C LEU A 374 21.31 -9.10 3.31
N LEU A 375 20.35 -8.30 3.74
CA LEU A 375 20.46 -6.85 3.73
C LEU A 375 21.15 -6.40 5.02
N PHE A 376 22.33 -5.80 4.91
CA PHE A 376 23.06 -5.25 6.05
C PHE A 376 22.82 -3.75 6.17
N VAL A 377 22.36 -3.31 7.35
CA VAL A 377 22.20 -1.90 7.69
C VAL A 377 23.17 -1.56 8.82
N PHE A 378 24.21 -0.78 8.51
CA PHE A 378 25.14 -0.26 9.51
C PHE A 378 24.61 1.05 10.06
N ALA A 379 24.03 0.98 11.26
CA ALA A 379 23.37 2.08 11.95
C ALA A 379 24.31 2.65 13.03
N HIS A 380 25.21 3.55 12.62
CA HIS A 380 26.24 4.10 13.51
C HIS A 380 26.62 5.52 13.10
N GLN A 381 26.99 6.37 14.05
CA GLN A 381 27.33 7.78 13.80
C GLN A 381 28.42 7.95 12.73
N GLN A 382 29.41 7.04 12.71
CA GLN A 382 30.50 7.06 11.74
C GLN A 382 30.10 6.54 10.36
N ALA A 383 28.95 5.87 10.19
CA ALA A 383 28.50 5.37 8.88
C ALA A 383 28.23 6.52 7.90
N ALA A 384 27.83 7.70 8.40
CA ALA A 384 27.69 8.91 7.62
C ALA A 384 29.03 9.52 7.14
N ALA A 385 30.17 9.07 7.65
CA ALA A 385 31.50 9.56 7.25
C ALA A 385 32.40 8.45 6.67
N ALA A 386 32.06 7.18 6.89
CA ALA A 386 32.83 6.02 6.45
C ALA A 386 33.06 6.04 4.93
N ARG A 387 34.30 5.76 4.50
CA ARG A 387 34.59 5.57 3.07
C ARG A 387 33.79 4.35 2.61
N GLY A 388 32.76 4.58 1.80
CA GLY A 388 31.93 3.50 1.27
C GLY A 388 32.78 2.53 0.46
N ARG A 389 32.50 1.24 0.61
CA ARG A 389 32.93 0.22 -0.37
C ARG A 389 32.13 0.44 -1.65
N ALA A 390 32.71 0.11 -2.82
CA ALA A 390 31.94 0.02 -4.05
C ALA A 390 30.72 -0.92 -3.82
N GLY A 391 29.51 -0.44 -4.13
CA GLY A 391 28.26 -1.18 -3.89
C GLY A 391 27.53 -0.84 -2.59
N SER A 392 28.17 -0.20 -1.61
CA SER A 392 27.46 0.31 -0.42
C SER A 392 26.69 1.59 -0.75
N VAL A 393 25.45 1.69 -0.26
CA VAL A 393 24.61 2.88 -0.42
C VAL A 393 24.51 3.63 0.90
N ARG A 394 24.80 4.93 0.85
CA ARG A 394 24.62 5.81 2.00
C ARG A 394 23.22 6.38 1.98
N LEU A 395 22.49 6.16 3.07
CA LEU A 395 21.16 6.71 3.24
C LEU A 395 21.25 8.14 3.74
N ALA A 396 20.34 9.01 3.30
CA ALA A 396 20.16 10.32 3.92
C ALA A 396 19.71 10.12 5.38
N GLY A 397 20.56 10.56 6.32
CA GLY A 397 20.28 10.46 7.75
C GLY A 397 19.38 11.58 8.26
N LEU A 398 18.79 11.38 9.43
CA LEU A 398 18.13 12.44 10.18
C LEU A 398 19.19 13.27 10.91
N THR A 399 18.91 14.56 11.14
CA THR A 399 19.67 15.31 12.15
C THR A 399 19.45 14.70 13.54
N PRO A 400 20.37 14.88 14.51
CA PRO A 400 20.18 14.34 15.86
C PRO A 400 18.86 14.76 16.51
N GLY A 401 18.43 16.02 16.30
CA GLY A 401 17.16 16.52 16.83
C GLY A 401 15.93 15.84 16.19
N GLN A 402 15.98 15.59 14.88
CA GLN A 402 14.93 14.85 14.17
C GLN A 402 14.86 13.38 14.58
N GLU A 403 16.02 12.75 14.74
CA GLU A 403 16.15 11.37 15.19
C GLU A 403 15.54 11.21 16.59
N GLN A 404 15.91 12.10 17.51
CA GLN A 404 15.38 12.13 18.86
C GLN A 404 13.87 12.42 18.88
N ASP A 405 13.36 13.35 18.06
CA ASP A 405 11.91 13.62 17.97
C ASP A 405 11.14 12.38 17.50
N MET A 406 11.66 11.68 16.49
CA MET A 406 11.02 10.48 15.95
C MET A 406 10.87 9.40 17.02
N VAL A 407 11.95 9.09 17.76
CA VAL A 407 11.94 8.06 18.81
C VAL A 407 11.03 8.46 19.97
N ILE A 408 11.12 9.71 20.46
CA ILE A 408 10.24 10.21 21.52
C ILE A 408 8.78 10.18 21.08
N THR A 409 8.48 10.61 19.86
CA THR A 409 7.10 10.59 19.33
C THR A 409 6.56 9.16 19.29
N HIS A 410 7.37 8.19 18.86
CA HIS A 410 6.98 6.79 18.82
C HIS A 410 6.66 6.28 20.22
N TRP A 411 7.55 6.48 21.20
CA TRP A 411 7.32 6.08 22.60
C TRP A 411 6.10 6.77 23.22
N GLU A 412 5.95 8.09 23.06
CA GLU A 412 4.78 8.84 23.53
C GLU A 412 3.47 8.21 23.03
N PHE A 413 3.43 7.79 21.77
CA PHE A 413 2.23 7.17 21.21
C PHE A 413 2.04 5.72 21.62
N GLN A 414 3.12 4.97 21.84
CA GLN A 414 3.02 3.63 22.42
C GLN A 414 2.42 3.68 23.82
N GLU A 415 2.85 4.62 24.66
CA GLU A 415 2.23 4.86 25.97
C GLU A 415 0.74 5.22 25.84
N LEU A 416 0.40 6.10 24.90
CA LEU A 416 -0.99 6.47 24.62
C LEU A 416 -1.83 5.29 24.13
N ALA A 417 -1.25 4.37 23.36
CA ALA A 417 -1.91 3.15 22.88
C ALA A 417 -2.26 2.19 24.04
N VAL A 418 -1.50 2.21 25.14
CA VAL A 418 -1.71 1.34 26.30
C VAL A 418 -2.63 1.97 27.36
N ALA A 419 -2.58 3.29 27.55
CA ALA A 419 -3.23 3.98 28.68
C ALA A 419 -4.76 3.83 28.80
N ARG A 420 -5.48 3.49 27.71
CA ARG A 420 -6.95 3.34 27.74
C ARG A 420 -7.43 2.17 28.60
N ASP A 421 -6.62 1.11 28.70
CA ASP A 421 -7.04 -0.13 29.37
C ASP A 421 -6.92 -0.04 30.91
N GLN A 422 -6.33 1.04 31.44
CA GLN A 422 -6.09 1.23 32.87
C GLN A 422 -7.14 2.09 33.58
N ARG A 423 -8.11 2.67 32.85
CA ARG A 423 -9.21 3.40 33.51
C ARG A 423 -10.27 2.39 33.97
N PRO A 424 -10.45 2.17 35.28
CA PRO A 424 -11.50 1.29 35.77
C PRO A 424 -12.83 1.79 35.22
N ALA A 425 -13.65 0.86 34.70
CA ALA A 425 -15.01 1.16 34.32
C ALA A 425 -15.68 1.81 35.53
N ARG A 426 -16.00 3.10 35.43
CA ARG A 426 -16.86 3.75 36.41
C ARG A 426 -18.18 2.98 36.35
N GLN A 427 -18.48 2.28 37.43
CA GLN A 427 -19.78 1.68 37.67
C GLN A 427 -20.74 2.86 37.86
N ASP A 428 -21.46 3.21 36.80
CA ASP A 428 -22.63 4.08 36.85
C ASP A 428 -23.89 3.20 36.94
#